data_AF-A0A535K3D4-F1
#
_entry.id   AF-A0A535K3D4-F1
#
_cell.length_a   1.000
_cell.length_b   1.000
_cell.length_c   1.000
_cell.angle_alpha   90.00
_cell.angle_beta   90.00
_cell.angle_gamma   90.00
#
_symmetry.space_group_name_H-M   'P 1'
#
loop_
_entity.id
_entity.type
_entity.pdbx_description
1 polymer ?
#
loop_
_entity_poly.entity_id
_entity_poly.type
_entity_poly.pdbx_seq_one_letter_code
_entity_poly.pdbx_strand_id
1 'polypeptide(L)' 'MQGVVRLQGVVEDEADAENALAVAGDVPGVVEVVDELTRA' A
#
# COMPACT_ATOMS: atom_id res chain seq x y z
N MET A 1 6.94 -18.38 -2.86
CA MET A 1 6.40 -17.20 -3.56
C MET A 1 6.57 -16.02 -2.61
N GLN A 2 7.14 -14.91 -3.05
CA GLN A 2 7.30 -13.72 -2.22
C GLN A 2 6.10 -12.82 -2.51
N GLY A 3 5.11 -12.80 -1.61
CA GLY A 3 3.88 -12.04 -1.77
C GLY A 3 4.10 -10.55 -1.51
N VAL A 4 4.89 -9.88 -2.34
CA VAL A 4 5.25 -8.47 -2.14
C VAL A 4 4.44 -7.61 -3.09
N VAL A 5 3.73 -6.62 -2.53
CA VAL A 5 2.97 -5.61 -3.27
C VAL A 5 3.67 -4.26 -3.14
N ARG A 6 3.71 -3.48 -4.22
CA ARG A 6 4.23 -2.11 -4.23
C ARG A 6 3.09 -1.15 -4.55
N LEU A 7 2.85 -0.18 -3.69
CA LEU A 7 1.88 0.89 -3.94
C LEU A 7 2.62 2.15 -4.40
N GLN A 8 2.27 2.66 -5.57
CA GLN A 8 2.86 3.84 -6.18
C GLN A 8 1.73 4.74 -6.69
N GLY A 9 1.87 6.05 -6.49
CA GLY A 9 0.85 7.03 -6.87
C GLY A 9 0.91 8.27 -6.00
N VAL A 10 0.05 9.25 -6.31
CA VAL A 10 -0.14 10.44 -5.48
C VAL A 10 -1.42 10.25 -4.66
N VAL A 11 -1.35 10.55 -3.37
CA VAL A 11 -2.49 10.53 -2.43
C VAL A 11 -2.67 11.91 -1.80
N GLU A 12 -3.91 12.23 -1.42
CA GLU A 12 -4.25 13.56 -0.91
C GLU A 12 -3.71 13.80 0.50
N ASP A 13 -3.74 12.77 1.35
CA ASP A 13 -3.25 12.84 2.73
C ASP A 13 -2.75 11.49 3.26
N GLU A 14 -2.35 11.47 4.55
CA GLU A 14 -1.85 10.27 5.21
C GLU A 14 -2.96 9.22 5.45
N ALA A 15 -4.20 9.66 5.66
CA ALA A 15 -5.31 8.73 5.89
C ALA A 15 -5.60 7.91 4.62
N ASP A 16 -5.49 8.53 3.45
CA ASP A 16 -5.58 7.82 2.17
C ASP A 16 -4.44 6.80 1.98
N ALA A 17 -3.21 7.15 2.38
CA ALA A 17 -2.07 6.23 2.32
C ALA A 17 -2.28 5.03 3.24
N GLU A 18 -2.70 5.25 4.49
CA GLU A 18 -2.96 4.19 5.46
C GLU A 18 -4.08 3.25 4.99
N ASN A 19 -5.15 3.79 4.43
CA ASN A 19 -6.25 2.99 3.88
C ASN A 19 -5.78 2.12 2.70
N ALA A 20 -5.00 2.69 1.78
CA ALA A 20 -4.45 1.93 0.65
C ALA A 20 -3.53 0.78 1.10
N LEU A 21 -2.68 1.02 2.11
CA LEU A 21 -1.80 0.01 2.69
C LEU A 21 -2.59 -1.11 3.39
N ALA A 22 -3.62 -0.77 4.15
CA ALA A 22 -4.48 -1.73 4.84
C ALA A 22 -5.18 -2.66 3.84
N VAL A 23 -5.81 -2.08 2.80
CA VAL A 23 -6.50 -2.86 1.76
C VAL A 23 -5.53 -3.78 1.02
N ALA A 24 -4.32 -3.31 0.70
CA ALA A 24 -3.32 -4.14 0.03
C ALA A 24 -2.79 -5.27 0.91
N GLY A 25 -2.63 -5.03 2.22
CA GLY A 25 -2.16 -6.02 3.19
C GLY A 25 -3.16 -7.13 3.49
N ASP A 26 -4.46 -6.83 3.41
CA ASP A 26 -5.53 -7.79 3.67
C ASP A 26 -5.73 -8.84 2.56
N VAL A 27 -5.06 -8.68 1.42
CA VAL A 27 -5.17 -9.62 0.29
C VAL A 27 -4.49 -10.95 0.64
N PRO A 28 -5.20 -12.10 0.57
CA PRO A 28 -4.62 -13.40 0.89
C PRO A 28 -3.37 -13.71 0.04
N GLY A 29 -2.27 -14.02 0.72
CA GLY A 29 -1.00 -14.32 0.08
C GLY A 29 -0.06 -13.11 -0.04
N VAL A 30 -0.50 -11.91 0.37
CA VAL A 30 0.41 -10.78 0.61
C VAL A 30 1.16 -11.01 1.92
N VAL A 31 2.46 -10.81 1.85
CA VAL A 31 3.45 -10.97 2.92
C VAL A 31 4.05 -9.62 3.27
N GLU A 32 4.15 -8.71 2.31
CA GLU A 32 4.72 -7.39 2.49
C GLU A 32 4.06 -6.39 1.53
N VAL A 33 3.80 -5.19 2.04
CA VAL A 33 3.38 -4.05 1.23
C VAL A 33 4.44 -2.97 1.35
N VAL A 34 4.99 -2.56 0.22
CA VAL A 34 5.97 -1.48 0.11
C VAL A 34 5.22 -0.19 -0.22
N ASP A 35 5.27 0.77 0.68
CA ASP A 35 4.74 2.12 0.47
C ASP A 35 5.74 2.95 -0.35
N GLU A 36 5.36 3.29 -1.58
CA GLU A 36 6.04 4.27 -2.43
C GLU A 36 5.06 5.39 -2.87
N LEU A 37 4.03 5.65 -2.06
CA LEU A 37 3.04 6.70 -2.30
C LEU A 37 3.62 8.08 -2.01
N THR A 38 3.32 9.03 -2.89
CA THR A 38 3.69 10.43 -2.75
C THR A 38 2.51 11.22 -2.19
N ARG A 39 2.74 12.00 -1.13
CA ARG A 39 1.72 12.91 -0.58
C ARG A 39 1.76 14.22 -1.37
N ALA A 40 0.58 14.71 -1.76
CA ALA A 40 0.40 15.94 -2.53
C ALA A 40 0.77 17.21 -1.76
#